data_AF-A0A103KH41-F1
#
_entry.id   AF-A0A103KH41-F1
#
_cell.length_a   1.000
_cell.length_b   1.000
_cell.length_c   1.000
_cell.angle_alpha   90.00
_cell.angle_beta   90.00
_cell.angle_gamma   90.00
#
_symmetry.space_group_name_H-M   'P 1'
#
loop_
_entity.id
_entity.type
_entity.pdbx_description
1 polymer ?
#
loop_
_entity_poly.entity_id
_entity_poly.type
_entity_poly.pdbx_seq_one_letter_code
_entity_poly.pdbx_strand_id
1 'polypeptide(L)'
;MANEGQPIGRSFSEFFVSWEAQHKIYLDKLLTHQNDTEEDSLKYLVEQVLGHYQEYYQEKSKAAESDVFIMFSPPWFSSYERTLLWATGFKPSMAFQLVKETVGVDLNEEQKRRIAVVREETRRMERQIMRAMANVQESVAAPPFCGLVKREASLVDGEVSEMEKAVEQLKAAMVAVMKDADYLRQHTAGEVLEILSPAQKRKLESAVIAIRSAAFVVYVTKWEVRVQ
;
A
#
# COMPACT_ATOMS: atom_id res chain seq x y z
N MET A 1 11.97 -39.22 -12.80
CA MET A 1 12.15 -39.02 -11.34
C MET A 1 11.44 -37.73 -11.01
N ALA A 2 10.32 -37.83 -10.29
CA ALA A 2 9.45 -36.70 -9.99
C ALA A 2 10.13 -35.79 -8.96
N ASN A 3 10.12 -34.49 -9.23
CA ASN A 3 10.64 -33.47 -8.34
C ASN A 3 9.71 -33.39 -7.13
N GLU A 4 10.19 -33.84 -5.97
CA GLU A 4 9.47 -33.81 -4.71
C GLU A 4 9.13 -32.36 -4.35
N GLY A 5 7.88 -32.15 -3.95
CA GLY A 5 7.30 -30.84 -3.71
C GLY A 5 8.14 -30.00 -2.74
N GLN A 6 8.71 -28.94 -3.28
CA GLN A 6 9.05 -27.75 -2.51
C GLN A 6 7.81 -27.42 -1.64
N PRO A 7 7.96 -27.16 -0.33
CA PRO A 7 6.82 -26.79 0.49
C PRO A 7 6.17 -25.58 -0.20
N ILE A 8 4.90 -25.73 -0.58
CA ILE A 8 4.14 -24.65 -1.20
C ILE A 8 4.14 -23.53 -0.17
N GLY A 9 5.03 -22.54 -0.36
CA GLY A 9 5.13 -21.40 0.51
C GLY A 9 3.76 -20.76 0.63
N ARG A 10 3.45 -20.28 1.84
CA ARG A 10 2.20 -19.56 2.12
C ARG A 10 1.96 -18.50 1.04
N SER A 11 0.76 -18.48 0.46
CA SER A 11 0.41 -17.46 -0.54
C SER A 11 0.35 -16.07 0.10
N PHE A 12 0.58 -15.01 -0.67
CA PHE A 12 0.46 -13.64 -0.14
C PHE A 12 -0.95 -13.35 0.39
N SER A 13 -1.99 -13.93 -0.23
CA SER A 13 -3.38 -13.81 0.24
C SER A 13 -3.54 -14.34 1.66
N GLU A 14 -3.03 -15.55 1.93
CA GLU A 14 -3.06 -16.13 3.26
C GLU A 14 -2.24 -15.27 4.22
N PHE A 15 -1.03 -14.85 3.82
CA PHE A 15 -0.18 -13.97 4.64
C PHE A 15 -0.93 -12.70 5.02
N PHE A 16 -1.54 -12.01 4.05
CA PHE A 16 -2.27 -10.77 4.24
C PHE A 16 -3.38 -10.93 5.27
N VAL A 17 -4.18 -11.99 5.19
CA VAL A 17 -5.28 -12.25 6.13
C VAL A 17 -4.78 -12.37 7.57
N SER A 18 -3.69 -13.12 7.81
CA SER A 18 -3.13 -13.18 9.17
C SER A 18 -2.43 -11.90 9.58
N TRP A 19 -1.74 -11.23 8.66
CA TRP A 19 -1.12 -9.95 8.92
C TRP A 19 -2.16 -8.91 9.34
N GLU A 20 -3.33 -8.90 8.69
CA GLU A 20 -4.44 -8.00 9.03
C GLU A 20 -5.04 -8.34 10.40
N ALA A 21 -5.23 -9.63 10.71
CA ALA A 21 -5.70 -10.06 12.03
C ALA A 21 -4.73 -9.64 13.15
N GLN A 22 -3.42 -9.83 12.93
CA GLN A 22 -2.39 -9.39 13.87
C GLN A 22 -2.32 -7.86 13.98
N HIS A 23 -2.50 -7.16 12.86
CA HIS A 23 -2.57 -5.70 12.86
C HIS A 23 -3.72 -5.20 13.75
N LYS A 24 -4.90 -5.83 13.67
CA LYS A 24 -6.05 -5.52 14.57
C LYS A 24 -5.68 -5.71 16.04
N ILE A 25 -4.97 -6.77 16.40
CA ILE A 25 -4.49 -7.00 17.77
C ILE A 25 -3.54 -5.88 18.23
N TYR A 26 -2.62 -5.43 17.37
CA TYR A 26 -1.74 -4.30 17.71
C TYR A 26 -2.52 -2.99 17.90
N LEU A 27 -3.53 -2.74 17.06
CA LEU A 27 -4.41 -1.59 17.20
C LEU A 27 -5.19 -1.63 18.53
N ASP A 28 -5.75 -2.79 18.90
CA ASP A 28 -6.48 -2.96 20.17
C ASP A 28 -5.55 -2.72 21.37
N LYS A 29 -4.32 -3.24 21.32
CA LYS A 29 -3.30 -2.96 22.36
C LYS A 29 -2.97 -1.48 22.44
N LEU A 30 -2.85 -0.77 21.30
CA LEU A 30 -2.58 0.66 21.31
C LEU A 30 -3.74 1.46 21.92
N LEU A 31 -4.99 1.01 21.74
CA LEU A 31 -6.16 1.63 22.37
C LEU A 31 -6.17 1.43 23.88
N THR A 32 -5.86 0.23 24.37
CA THR A 32 -5.88 -0.04 25.82
C THR A 32 -4.80 0.74 26.55
N HIS A 33 -3.65 0.96 25.93
CA HIS A 33 -2.50 1.68 26.53
C HIS A 33 -2.52 3.19 26.21
N GLN A 34 -3.59 3.73 25.61
CA GLN A 34 -3.66 5.15 25.21
C GLN A 34 -3.55 6.12 26.41
N ASN A 35 -3.96 5.69 27.60
CA ASN A 35 -3.91 6.48 28.83
C ASN A 35 -2.79 6.02 29.78
N ASP A 36 -1.98 5.04 29.38
CA ASP A 36 -0.89 4.56 30.23
C ASP A 36 0.25 5.56 30.28
N THR A 37 0.76 5.79 31.49
CA THR A 37 1.92 6.64 31.74
C THR A 37 3.26 5.91 31.58
N GLU A 38 3.24 4.60 31.32
CA GLU A 38 4.45 3.82 31.04
C GLU A 38 4.94 4.06 29.60
N GLU A 39 5.85 5.03 29.46
CA GLU A 39 6.45 5.41 28.18
C GLU A 39 7.18 4.23 27.48
N ASP A 40 7.77 3.31 28.26
CA ASP A 40 8.52 2.16 27.75
C ASP A 40 7.63 1.09 27.08
N SER A 41 6.42 0.84 27.60
CA SER A 41 5.50 -0.15 27.04
C SER A 41 4.92 0.34 25.70
N LEU A 42 4.59 1.63 25.62
CA LEU A 42 4.13 2.27 24.39
C LEU A 42 5.23 2.28 23.32
N LYS A 43 6.46 2.62 23.69
CA LYS A 43 7.60 2.61 22.77
C LYS A 43 7.82 1.22 22.17
N TYR A 44 7.80 0.17 22.99
CA TYR A 44 7.90 -1.20 22.53
C TYR A 44 6.77 -1.56 21.56
N LEU A 45 5.53 -1.15 21.86
CA LEU A 45 4.38 -1.42 20.99
C LEU A 45 4.47 -0.69 19.64
N VAL A 46 4.97 0.54 19.62
CA VAL A 46 5.26 1.28 18.38
C VAL A 46 6.33 0.57 17.55
N GLU A 47 7.42 0.10 18.18
CA GLU A 47 8.47 -0.68 17.51
C GLU A 47 7.91 -1.97 16.89
N GLN A 48 7.02 -2.68 17.61
CA GLN A 48 6.33 -3.86 17.09
C GLN A 48 5.47 -3.54 15.87
N VAL A 49 4.72 -2.43 15.89
CA VAL A 49 3.88 -2.00 14.76
C VAL A 49 4.73 -1.61 13.55
N LEU A 50 5.85 -0.91 13.76
CA LEU A 50 6.79 -0.58 12.68
C LEU A 50 7.39 -1.84 12.06
N GLY A 51 7.81 -2.80 12.89
CA GLY A 51 8.27 -4.12 12.44
C GLY A 51 7.20 -4.88 11.65
N HIS A 52 5.94 -4.81 12.10
CA HIS A 52 4.79 -5.41 11.42
C HIS A 52 4.59 -4.81 10.01
N TYR A 53 4.72 -3.50 9.85
CA TYR A 53 4.67 -2.86 8.53
C TYR A 53 5.89 -3.19 7.66
N GLN A 54 7.08 -3.30 8.25
CA GLN A 54 8.27 -3.70 7.52
C GLN A 54 8.11 -5.11 6.94
N GLU A 55 7.59 -6.06 7.72
CA GLU A 55 7.27 -7.41 7.26
C GLU A 55 6.27 -7.38 6.09
N TYR A 56 5.21 -6.59 6.20
CA TYR A 56 4.23 -6.44 5.11
C TYR A 56 4.87 -6.04 3.79
N TYR A 57 5.69 -4.99 3.77
CA TYR A 57 6.31 -4.51 2.54
C TYR A 57 7.37 -5.48 2.00
N GLN A 58 8.06 -6.21 2.88
CA GLN A 58 9.00 -7.26 2.48
C GLN A 58 8.29 -8.43 1.79
N GLU A 59 7.24 -8.98 2.42
CA GLU A 59 6.45 -10.07 1.84
C GLU A 59 5.72 -9.64 0.57
N LYS A 60 5.26 -8.38 0.51
CA LYS A 60 4.66 -7.81 -0.70
C LYS A 60 5.67 -7.73 -1.84
N SER A 61 6.90 -7.29 -1.58
CA SER A 61 7.96 -7.26 -2.60
C SER A 61 8.30 -8.66 -3.12
N LYS A 62 8.44 -9.65 -2.23
CA LYS A 62 8.71 -11.05 -2.61
C LYS A 62 7.58 -11.63 -3.46
N ALA A 63 6.33 -11.42 -3.06
CA ALA A 63 5.18 -11.91 -3.79
C ALA A 63 5.07 -11.28 -5.19
N ALA A 64 5.42 -10.01 -5.33
CA ALA A 64 5.43 -9.31 -6.62
C ALA A 64 6.53 -9.79 -7.58
N GLU A 65 7.64 -10.33 -7.07
CA GLU A 65 8.67 -10.96 -7.90
C GLU A 65 8.16 -12.24 -8.57
N SER A 66 7.25 -12.96 -7.92
CA SER A 66 6.58 -14.13 -8.51
C SER A 66 5.45 -13.72 -9.46
N ASP A 67 4.54 -12.88 -8.97
CA ASP A 67 3.43 -12.34 -9.75
C ASP A 67 3.07 -10.95 -9.22
N VAL A 68 3.37 -9.91 -10.00
CA VAL A 68 3.03 -8.54 -9.62
C VAL A 68 1.56 -8.21 -9.87
N PHE A 69 0.87 -8.93 -10.76
CA PHE A 69 -0.50 -8.58 -11.15
C PHE A 69 -1.49 -8.76 -10.00
N ILE A 70 -1.26 -9.72 -9.09
CA ILE A 70 -2.06 -9.88 -7.87
C ILE A 70 -2.01 -8.65 -6.96
N MET A 71 -0.96 -7.81 -7.05
CA MET A 71 -0.86 -6.58 -6.26
C MET A 71 -1.69 -5.43 -6.84
N PHE A 72 -1.91 -5.45 -8.16
CA PHE A 72 -2.75 -4.48 -8.87
C PHE A 72 -4.21 -4.92 -8.96
N SER A 73 -4.49 -6.20 -8.76
CA SER A 73 -5.85 -6.76 -8.68
C SER A 73 -5.99 -7.71 -7.46
N PRO A 74 -5.88 -7.19 -6.23
CA PRO A 74 -5.84 -8.02 -5.02
C PRO A 74 -7.16 -8.80 -4.82
N PRO A 75 -7.12 -10.14 -4.85
CA PRO A 75 -8.31 -10.96 -4.59
C PRO A 75 -8.73 -10.93 -3.12
N TRP A 76 -7.81 -10.62 -2.21
CA TRP A 76 -8.07 -10.49 -0.76
C TRP A 76 -8.68 -9.13 -0.36
N PHE A 77 -8.91 -8.20 -1.30
CA PHE A 77 -9.63 -6.97 -1.05
C PHE A 77 -11.12 -7.10 -1.41
N SER A 78 -11.98 -6.48 -0.61
CA SER A 78 -13.38 -6.27 -0.96
C SER A 78 -13.52 -5.39 -2.20
N SER A 79 -14.69 -5.43 -2.84
CA SER A 79 -14.98 -4.57 -3.99
C SER A 79 -14.86 -3.08 -3.64
N TYR A 80 -15.27 -2.68 -2.42
CA TYR A 80 -15.10 -1.31 -1.93
C TYR A 80 -13.62 -0.93 -1.81
N GLU A 81 -12.80 -1.75 -1.17
CA GLU A 81 -11.35 -1.48 -1.02
C GLU A 81 -10.64 -1.38 -2.36
N ARG A 82 -11.04 -2.21 -3.33
CA ARG A 82 -10.52 -2.13 -4.71
C ARG A 82 -10.86 -0.79 -5.39
N THR A 83 -11.98 -0.14 -5.07
CA THR A 83 -12.30 1.20 -5.63
C THR A 83 -11.39 2.32 -5.12
N LEU A 84 -10.74 2.11 -3.96
CA LEU A 84 -9.81 3.07 -3.36
C LEU A 84 -8.34 2.76 -3.67
N LEU A 85 -8.09 1.73 -4.49
CA LEU A 85 -6.74 1.29 -4.83
C LEU A 85 -6.07 2.32 -5.75
N TRP A 86 -4.89 2.77 -5.34
CA TRP A 86 -3.98 3.60 -6.11
C TRP A 86 -2.68 2.83 -6.34
N ALA A 87 -2.42 2.43 -7.58
CA ALA A 87 -1.43 1.39 -7.91
C ALA A 87 -1.70 0.09 -7.14
N THR A 88 -0.96 -0.17 -6.06
CA THR A 88 -1.03 -1.42 -5.26
C THR A 88 -1.38 -1.17 -3.78
N GLY A 89 -1.98 -0.02 -3.45
CA GLY A 89 -2.34 0.34 -2.07
C GLY A 89 -3.06 1.68 -1.99
N PHE A 90 -3.10 2.32 -0.82
CA PHE A 90 -3.73 3.64 -0.66
C PHE A 90 -2.92 4.76 -1.34
N LYS A 91 -3.58 5.87 -1.68
CA LYS A 91 -2.93 7.06 -2.23
C LYS A 91 -2.24 7.88 -1.13
N PRO A 92 -0.91 8.09 -1.16
CA PRO A 92 -0.16 8.75 -0.07
C PRO A 92 -0.74 10.09 0.39
N SER A 93 -1.22 10.92 -0.54
CA SER A 93 -1.79 12.24 -0.22
C SER A 93 -3.07 12.20 0.61
N MET A 94 -3.73 11.05 0.74
CA MET A 94 -4.86 10.86 1.66
C MET A 94 -4.42 10.98 3.13
N ALA A 95 -3.16 10.67 3.45
CA ALA A 95 -2.63 10.77 4.81
C ALA A 95 -2.69 12.21 5.35
N PHE A 96 -2.55 13.24 4.49
CA PHE A 96 -2.62 14.63 4.95
C PHE A 96 -4.02 15.06 5.39
N GLN A 97 -5.07 14.41 4.85
CA GLN A 97 -6.42 14.65 5.35
C GLN A 97 -6.53 14.11 6.78
N LEU A 98 -5.96 12.93 7.05
CA LEU A 98 -5.90 12.39 8.40
C LEU A 98 -5.11 13.30 9.35
N VAL A 99 -3.92 13.77 8.95
CA VAL A 99 -3.13 14.71 9.76
C VAL A 99 -3.92 15.98 10.09
N LYS A 100 -4.62 16.54 9.09
CA LYS A 100 -5.43 17.74 9.26
C LYS A 100 -6.57 17.54 10.26
N GLU A 101 -7.32 16.45 10.15
CA GLU A 101 -8.47 16.18 11.02
C GLU A 101 -8.06 15.80 12.45
N THR A 102 -6.84 15.33 12.67
CA THR A 102 -6.42 14.73 13.96
C THR A 102 -5.54 15.65 14.78
N VAL A 103 -4.51 16.23 14.17
CA VAL A 103 -3.54 17.09 14.86
C VAL A 103 -3.49 18.49 14.26
N GLY A 104 -4.27 18.79 13.21
CA GLY A 104 -4.18 20.03 12.45
C GLY A 104 -4.35 21.31 13.28
N VAL A 105 -5.17 21.26 14.33
CA VAL A 105 -5.38 22.39 15.27
C VAL A 105 -4.14 22.63 16.14
N ASP A 106 -3.38 21.58 16.45
CA ASP A 106 -2.21 21.64 17.33
C ASP A 106 -0.91 21.95 16.58
N LEU A 107 -0.94 22.05 15.25
CA LEU A 107 0.25 22.34 14.45
C LEU A 107 0.64 23.81 14.58
N ASN A 108 1.90 24.08 14.89
CA ASN A 108 2.45 25.44 14.78
C ASN A 108 2.70 25.81 13.31
N GLU A 109 2.98 27.10 13.04
CA GLU A 109 3.16 27.60 11.68
C GLU A 109 4.32 26.95 10.94
N GLU A 110 5.41 26.61 11.64
CA GLU A 110 6.55 25.93 11.04
C GLU A 110 6.21 24.49 10.65
N GLN A 111 5.47 23.76 11.50
CA GLN A 111 4.98 22.43 11.18
C GLN A 111 4.02 22.44 10.00
N LYS A 112 3.08 23.42 9.96
CA LYS A 112 2.18 23.60 8.81
C LYS A 112 2.95 23.84 7.52
N ARG A 113 3.97 24.70 7.56
CA ARG A 113 4.83 25.00 6.40
C ARG A 113 5.58 23.74 5.93
N ARG A 114 6.22 23.00 6.84
CA ARG A 114 6.92 21.74 6.51
C ARG A 114 5.97 20.69 5.94
N ILE A 115 4.81 20.49 6.55
CA ILE A 115 3.78 19.56 6.06
C ILE A 115 3.29 19.96 4.66
N ALA A 116 3.15 21.26 4.37
CA ALA A 116 2.77 21.73 3.05
C ALA A 116 3.83 21.40 1.98
N VAL A 117 5.12 21.49 2.32
CA VAL A 117 6.22 21.09 1.44
C VAL A 117 6.15 19.59 1.14
N VAL A 118 6.09 18.75 2.19
CA VAL A 118 5.98 17.28 2.02
C VAL A 118 4.74 16.94 1.19
N ARG A 119 3.61 17.60 1.44
CA ARG A 119 2.37 17.36 0.69
C ARG A 119 2.49 17.67 -0.80
N GLU A 120 3.14 18.76 -1.17
CA GLU A 120 3.33 19.08 -2.59
C GLU A 120 4.32 18.13 -3.25
N GLU A 121 5.39 17.77 -2.56
CA GLU A 121 6.34 16.77 -3.04
C GLU A 121 5.66 15.40 -3.25
N THR A 122 4.90 14.92 -2.26
CA THR A 122 4.12 13.69 -2.38
C THR A 122 3.24 13.72 -3.62
N ARG A 123 2.50 14.80 -3.85
CA ARG A 123 1.63 14.94 -5.03
C ARG A 123 2.40 14.98 -6.34
N ARG A 124 3.58 15.59 -6.35
CA ARG A 124 4.46 15.60 -7.52
C ARG A 124 4.91 14.18 -7.87
N MET A 125 5.35 13.42 -6.87
CA MET A 125 5.78 12.03 -7.05
C MET A 125 4.60 11.12 -7.44
N GLU A 126 3.42 11.29 -6.85
CA GLU A 126 2.20 10.59 -7.26
C GLU A 126 1.90 10.80 -8.75
N ARG A 127 2.04 12.04 -9.25
CA ARG A 127 1.85 12.34 -10.69
C ARG A 127 2.89 11.63 -11.55
N GLN A 128 4.14 11.52 -11.10
CA GLN A 128 5.20 10.83 -11.83
C GLN A 128 4.94 9.32 -11.89
N ILE A 129 4.55 8.70 -10.78
CA ILE A 129 4.19 7.28 -10.70
C ILE A 129 3.00 6.96 -11.62
N MET A 130 1.97 7.81 -11.62
CA MET A 130 0.82 7.60 -12.52
C MET A 130 1.17 7.74 -14.00
N ARG A 131 2.11 8.62 -14.35
CA ARG A 131 2.62 8.71 -15.73
C ARG A 131 3.43 7.47 -16.10
N ALA A 132 4.28 6.97 -15.20
CA ALA A 132 5.00 5.73 -15.42
C ALA A 132 4.03 4.55 -15.64
N MET A 133 2.98 4.44 -14.82
CA MET A 133 1.92 3.44 -14.99
C MET A 133 1.20 3.57 -16.34
N ALA A 134 0.85 4.79 -16.75
CA ALA A 134 0.22 5.03 -18.05
C ALA A 134 1.14 4.59 -19.21
N ASN A 135 2.43 4.92 -19.16
CA ASN A 135 3.40 4.48 -20.16
C ASN A 135 3.51 2.95 -20.24
N VAL A 136 3.49 2.26 -19.10
CA VAL A 136 3.47 0.79 -19.05
C VAL A 136 2.22 0.25 -19.74
N GLN A 137 1.04 0.81 -19.45
CA GLN A 137 -0.23 0.39 -20.06
C GLN A 137 -0.27 0.67 -21.58
N GLU A 138 0.22 1.83 -22.02
CA GLU A 138 0.32 2.20 -23.44
C GLU A 138 1.25 1.26 -24.21
N SER A 139 2.34 0.79 -23.58
CA SER A 139 3.29 -0.14 -24.21
C SER A 139 2.65 -1.49 -24.58
N VAL A 140 1.66 -1.94 -23.80
CA VAL A 140 0.90 -3.18 -24.05
C VAL A 140 -0.20 -2.96 -25.09
N ALA A 141 -0.78 -1.75 -25.14
CA ALA A 141 -1.81 -1.39 -26.11
C ALA A 141 -1.24 -1.09 -27.52
N ALA A 142 0.08 -1.01 -27.66
CA ALA A 142 0.73 -0.71 -28.93
C ALA A 142 0.58 -1.88 -29.94
N PRO A 143 0.54 -1.60 -31.27
CA PRO A 143 0.43 -2.60 -32.34
C PRO A 143 1.39 -3.82 -32.27
N PRO A 144 2.61 -3.75 -31.69
CA PRO A 144 3.48 -4.90 -31.51
C PRO A 144 2.82 -6.06 -30.76
N PHE A 145 2.01 -5.80 -29.73
CA PHE A 145 1.37 -6.86 -28.93
C PHE A 145 0.33 -7.64 -29.76
N CYS A 146 -0.47 -6.95 -30.58
CA CYS A 146 -1.39 -7.61 -31.52
C CYS A 146 -0.68 -8.44 -32.60
N GLY A 147 0.52 -8.04 -33.01
CA GLY A 147 1.36 -8.79 -33.95
C GLY A 147 1.96 -10.06 -33.33
N LEU A 148 2.35 -9.99 -32.06
CA LEU A 148 2.89 -11.12 -31.29
C LEU A 148 1.85 -12.21 -31.05
N VAL A 149 0.60 -11.85 -30.69
CA VAL A 149 -0.51 -12.81 -30.54
C VAL A 149 -0.74 -13.64 -31.82
N LYS A 150 -0.64 -13.01 -33.00
CA LYS A 150 -0.82 -13.72 -34.28
C LYS A 150 0.33 -14.67 -34.61
N ARG A 151 1.55 -14.36 -34.20
CA ARG A 151 2.73 -15.22 -34.40
C ARG A 151 2.79 -16.37 -33.41
N GLU A 152 2.35 -16.15 -32.17
CA GLU A 152 2.31 -17.17 -31.13
C GLU A 152 1.41 -18.36 -31.52
N ALA A 153 0.30 -18.10 -32.22
CA ALA A 153 -0.55 -19.15 -32.80
C ALA A 153 0.15 -20.03 -33.87
N SER A 154 1.35 -19.64 -34.32
CA SER A 154 2.13 -20.33 -35.36
C SER A 154 3.46 -20.92 -34.83
N LEU A 155 3.74 -20.85 -33.52
CA LEU A 155 4.99 -21.35 -32.95
C LEU A 155 5.04 -22.89 -32.88
N VAL A 156 6.24 -23.45 -33.02
CA VAL A 156 6.54 -24.89 -32.89
C VAL A 156 7.06 -25.16 -31.47
N ASP A 157 6.76 -26.35 -30.93
CA ASP A 157 7.10 -26.75 -29.56
C ASP A 157 8.62 -26.61 -29.27
N GLY A 158 8.97 -25.77 -28.29
CA GLY A 158 10.36 -25.54 -27.83
C GLY A 158 10.97 -24.15 -28.10
N GLU A 159 10.31 -23.26 -28.86
CA GLU A 159 10.75 -21.86 -29.01
C GLU A 159 10.21 -20.98 -27.88
N VAL A 160 11.08 -20.25 -27.18
CA VAL A 160 10.66 -19.23 -26.19
C VAL A 160 9.92 -18.13 -26.92
N SER A 161 8.62 -17.99 -26.66
CA SER A 161 7.73 -17.06 -27.35
C SER A 161 8.19 -15.62 -27.14
N GLU A 162 8.21 -14.81 -28.21
CA GLU A 162 8.42 -13.36 -28.11
C GLU A 162 7.38 -12.71 -27.17
N MET A 163 6.21 -13.33 -27.02
CA MET A 163 5.17 -12.95 -26.06
C MET A 163 5.62 -13.15 -24.61
N GLU A 164 6.23 -14.29 -24.28
CA GLU A 164 6.71 -14.56 -22.91
C GLU A 164 7.72 -13.51 -22.47
N LYS A 165 8.65 -13.13 -23.36
CA LYS A 165 9.61 -12.05 -23.11
C LYS A 165 8.92 -10.69 -22.90
N ALA A 166 7.89 -10.39 -23.70
CA ALA A 166 7.12 -9.16 -23.56
C ALA A 166 6.34 -9.11 -22.24
N VAL A 167 5.75 -10.24 -21.82
CA VAL A 167 5.07 -10.38 -20.52
C VAL A 167 6.06 -10.19 -19.37
N GLU A 168 7.27 -10.73 -19.47
CA GLU A 168 8.29 -10.57 -18.43
C GLU A 168 8.76 -9.11 -18.31
N GLN A 169 8.93 -8.41 -19.44
CA GLN A 169 9.22 -6.96 -19.44
C GLN A 169 8.07 -6.15 -18.82
N LEU A 170 6.82 -6.50 -19.13
CA LEU A 170 5.65 -5.89 -18.52
C LEU A 170 5.63 -6.09 -17.00
N LYS A 171 5.87 -7.32 -16.53
CA LYS A 171 5.98 -7.63 -15.09
C LYS A 171 7.06 -6.78 -14.43
N ALA A 172 8.26 -6.72 -14.99
CA ALA A 172 9.36 -5.93 -14.45
C ALA A 172 9.00 -4.44 -14.33
N ALA A 173 8.36 -3.87 -15.34
CA ALA A 173 7.92 -2.48 -15.32
C ALA A 173 6.82 -2.22 -14.27
N MET A 174 5.87 -3.14 -14.12
CA MET A 174 4.84 -3.10 -13.09
C MET A 174 5.42 -3.22 -11.68
N VAL A 175 6.46 -4.05 -11.48
CA VAL A 175 7.20 -4.15 -10.20
C VAL A 175 7.87 -2.83 -9.87
N ALA A 176 8.46 -2.14 -10.85
CA ALA A 176 9.07 -0.83 -10.63
C ALA A 176 8.03 0.21 -10.17
N VAL A 177 6.88 0.31 -10.85
CA VAL A 177 5.77 1.19 -10.45
C VAL A 177 5.29 0.87 -9.03
N MET A 178 5.16 -0.41 -8.69
CA MET A 178 4.77 -0.85 -7.35
C MET A 178 5.78 -0.38 -6.30
N LYS A 179 7.08 -0.62 -6.53
CA LYS A 179 8.16 -0.25 -5.60
C LYS A 179 8.21 1.26 -5.39
N ASP A 180 8.07 2.06 -6.44
CA ASP A 180 8.02 3.52 -6.33
C ASP A 180 6.80 4.00 -5.51
N ALA A 181 5.64 3.37 -5.71
CA ALA A 181 4.43 3.67 -4.94
C ALA A 181 4.56 3.29 -3.46
N ASP A 182 5.14 2.13 -3.16
CA ASP A 182 5.37 1.68 -1.78
C ASP A 182 6.42 2.54 -1.07
N TYR A 183 7.52 2.89 -1.76
CA TYR A 183 8.50 3.85 -1.26
C TYR A 183 7.85 5.19 -0.93
N LEU A 184 7.01 5.74 -1.83
CA LEU A 184 6.36 7.02 -1.58
C LEU A 184 5.43 6.98 -0.36
N ARG A 185 4.73 5.86 -0.10
CA ARG A 185 3.91 5.67 1.11
C ARG A 185 4.76 5.72 2.37
N GLN A 186 5.84 4.94 2.40
CA GLN A 186 6.75 4.85 3.56
C GLN A 186 7.44 6.19 3.81
N HIS A 187 7.98 6.81 2.76
CA HIS A 187 8.65 8.10 2.85
C HIS A 187 7.71 9.22 3.31
N THR A 188 6.51 9.32 2.75
CA THR A 188 5.51 10.32 3.16
C THR A 188 5.13 10.15 4.64
N ALA A 189 4.93 8.92 5.10
CA ALA A 189 4.63 8.65 6.50
C ALA A 189 5.81 9.03 7.43
N GLY A 190 7.04 8.68 7.03
CA GLY A 190 8.26 9.03 7.75
C GLY A 190 8.43 10.55 7.91
N GLU A 191 8.37 11.28 6.80
CA GLU A 191 8.50 12.75 6.79
C GLU A 191 7.45 13.44 7.67
N VAL A 192 6.18 13.01 7.58
CA VAL A 192 5.11 13.53 8.43
C VAL A 192 5.42 13.27 9.89
N LEU A 193 5.79 12.03 10.26
CA LEU A 193 6.11 11.69 11.64
C LEU A 193 7.31 12.51 12.13
N GLU A 194 8.35 12.74 11.35
CA GLU A 194 9.50 13.57 11.74
C GLU A 194 9.15 15.03 12.02
N ILE A 195 8.08 15.56 11.42
CA ILE A 195 7.61 16.94 11.68
C ILE A 195 6.83 17.02 13.01
N LEU A 196 6.13 15.95 13.37
CA LEU A 196 5.24 15.94 14.53
C LEU A 196 6.01 15.80 15.85
N SER A 197 5.56 16.54 16.85
CA SER A 197 5.99 16.34 18.25
C SER A 197 5.54 14.97 18.76
N PRO A 198 6.18 14.41 19.82
CA PRO A 198 5.77 13.14 20.41
C PRO A 198 4.28 13.10 20.81
N ALA A 199 3.74 14.22 21.31
CA ALA A 199 2.32 14.30 21.67
C ALA A 199 1.39 14.25 20.45
N GLN A 200 1.76 14.91 19.35
CA GLN A 200 0.99 14.87 18.10
C GLN A 200 1.08 13.48 17.44
N LYS A 201 2.24 12.81 17.47
CA LYS A 201 2.38 11.43 16.97
C LYS A 201 1.38 10.49 17.64
N ARG A 202 1.30 10.52 18.96
CA ARG A 202 0.33 9.72 19.74
C ARG A 202 -1.13 10.01 19.35
N LYS A 203 -1.49 11.28 19.14
CA LYS A 203 -2.84 11.66 18.68
C LYS A 203 -3.14 11.13 17.28
N LEU A 204 -2.17 11.23 16.36
CA LEU A 204 -2.31 10.72 15.00
C LEU A 204 -2.47 9.19 14.99
N GLU A 205 -1.64 8.48 15.75
CA GLU A 205 -1.72 7.03 15.93
C GLU A 205 -3.08 6.60 16.49
N SER A 206 -3.57 7.27 17.55
CA SER A 206 -4.91 7.05 18.10
C SER A 206 -6.01 7.20 17.05
N ALA A 207 -5.92 8.21 16.20
CA ALA A 207 -6.93 8.45 15.18
C ALA A 207 -6.86 7.47 14.00
N VAL A 208 -5.66 7.04 13.59
CA VAL A 208 -5.49 5.93 12.61
C VAL A 208 -6.22 4.70 13.12
N ILE A 209 -6.08 4.40 14.42
CA ILE A 209 -6.75 3.28 15.05
C ILE A 209 -8.27 3.48 15.07
N ALA A 210 -8.76 4.63 15.56
CA ALA A 210 -10.19 4.92 15.69
C ALA A 210 -10.95 4.88 14.35
N ILE A 211 -10.33 5.37 13.27
CA ILE A 211 -10.93 5.34 11.93
C ILE A 211 -11.11 3.91 11.44
N ARG A 212 -10.19 2.99 11.76
CA ARG A 212 -10.31 1.58 11.36
C ARG A 212 -11.33 0.81 12.21
N SER A 213 -11.41 1.07 13.51
CA SER A 213 -12.45 0.50 14.37
C SER A 213 -13.86 0.96 13.96
N ALA A 214 -13.99 2.19 13.44
CA ALA A 214 -15.25 2.72 12.92
C ALA A 214 -15.54 2.38 11.44
N ALA A 215 -14.55 1.97 10.66
CA ALA A 215 -14.68 1.85 9.19
C ALA A 215 -15.53 0.68 8.69
N PHE A 216 -15.90 -0.31 9.51
CA PHE A 216 -16.86 -1.33 9.09
C PHE A 216 -18.32 -0.95 9.38
N VAL A 217 -18.58 0.01 10.28
CA VAL A 217 -19.96 0.35 10.70
C VAL A 217 -20.35 1.80 10.37
N VAL A 218 -19.41 2.75 10.32
CA VAL A 218 -19.71 4.19 10.20
C VAL A 218 -19.57 4.71 8.77
N TYR A 219 -18.68 4.15 7.94
CA TYR A 219 -18.51 4.63 6.56
C TYR A 219 -19.63 4.17 5.61
N VAL A 220 -20.28 3.04 5.89
CA VAL A 220 -21.48 2.59 5.16
C VAL A 220 -22.73 3.35 5.63
N THR A 221 -22.88 3.57 6.95
CA THR A 221 -24.10 4.20 7.49
C THR A 221 -24.17 5.73 7.34
N LYS A 222 -23.03 6.44 7.26
CA LYS A 222 -23.04 7.91 7.03
C LYS A 222 -23.10 8.34 5.57
N TRP A 223 -22.86 7.43 4.62
CA TRP A 223 -23.04 7.74 3.19
C TRP A 223 -24.51 7.61 2.77
N GLU A 224 -25.28 6.69 3.36
CA GLU A 224 -26.73 6.57 3.14
C GLU A 224 -27.53 7.75 3.70
N VAL A 225 -27.06 8.42 4.77
CA VAL A 225 -27.78 9.54 5.41
C VAL A 225 -27.49 10.90 4.74
N ARG A 226 -26.61 10.95 3.72
CA ARG A 226 -26.28 12.19 2.98
C ARG A 226 -26.71 12.18 1.51
N VAL A 227 -27.41 11.13 1.06
CA VAL A 227 -27.96 11.02 -0.30
C VAL A 227 -29.47 10.65 -0.25
N GLN A 228 -30.16 11.06 0.81
CA GLN A 228 -31.62 11.24 0.87
C GLN A 228 -31.90 12.62 1.46
#